data_AF-A0A1Y5U5B6-F1
#
_entry.id   AF-A0A1Y5U5B6-F1
#
_cell.length_a   1.000
_cell.length_b   1.000
_cell.length_c   1.000
_cell.angle_alpha   90.00
_cell.angle_beta   90.00
_cell.angle_gamma   90.00
#
_symmetry.space_group_name_H-M   'P 1'
#
loop_
_entity.id
_entity.type
_entity.pdbx_description
1 polymer ?
#
loop_
_entity_poly.entity_id
_entity_poly.type
_entity_poly.pdbx_seq_one_letter_code
_entity_poly.pdbx_strand_id
1 'polypeptide(L)' 'MKPHSRIDRHRVRELARAIVEIAAANGGTVETGHLLSRGFTRAEIEALGELAREEAAKTMCRDDGRRAA' A
#
# COMPACT_ATOMS: atom_id res chain seq x y z
N MET A 1 -28.07 1.36 13.15
CA MET A 1 -26.77 2.07 13.21
C MET A 1 -26.08 1.89 11.87
N LYS A 2 -25.85 2.96 11.10
CA LYS A 2 -25.05 2.88 9.86
C LYS A 2 -23.57 2.70 10.28
N PRO A 3 -22.89 1.61 9.90
CA PRO A 3 -21.46 1.53 10.14
C PRO A 3 -20.84 2.63 9.30
N HIS A 4 -20.20 3.60 9.95
CA HIS A 4 -19.39 4.55 9.23
C HIS A 4 -18.25 3.73 8.62
N SER A 5 -18.33 3.45 7.32
CA SER A 5 -17.22 3.04 6.48
C SER A 5 -16.20 4.19 6.41
N ARG A 6 -15.67 4.59 7.57
CA ARG A 6 -14.46 5.37 7.66
C ARG A 6 -13.37 4.41 7.23
N ILE A 7 -13.06 4.48 5.95
CA ILE A 7 -11.85 3.87 5.39
C ILE A 7 -10.72 4.20 6.36
N ASP A 8 -10.14 3.16 6.93
CA ASP A 8 -9.11 3.29 7.94
C ASP A 8 -7.83 3.75 7.23
N ARG A 9 -7.62 5.08 7.23
CA ARG A 9 -6.47 5.72 6.60
C ARG A 9 -5.14 5.21 7.16
N HIS A 10 -5.12 4.73 8.41
CA HIS A 10 -3.93 4.12 8.99
C HIS A 10 -3.64 2.79 8.30
N ARG A 11 -4.65 1.92 8.15
CA ARG A 11 -4.50 0.65 7.42
C ARG A 11 -4.15 0.82 5.95
N VAL A 12 -4.71 1.83 5.27
CA VAL A 12 -4.33 2.17 3.88
C VAL A 12 -2.84 2.51 3.79
N ARG A 13 -2.30 3.30 4.73
CA ARG A 13 -0.88 3.68 4.75
C ARG A 13 0.03 2.50 5.04
N GLU A 14 -0.36 1.63 5.98
CA GLU A 14 0.40 0.41 6.27
C GLU A 14 0.44 -0.51 5.04
N LEU A 15 -0.68 -0.66 4.33
CA LEU A 15 -0.73 -1.44 3.10
C LEU A 15 0.11 -0.80 1.98
N ALA A 16 0.03 0.53 1.83
CA ALA A 16 0.82 1.28 0.85
C ALA A 16 2.33 1.11 1.10
N ARG A 17 2.76 1.20 2.37
CA ARG A 17 4.14 0.99 2.76
C ARG A 17 4.61 -0.44 2.45
N ALA A 18 3.79 -1.44 2.75
CA ALA A 18 4.09 -2.83 2.40
C ALA A 18 4.24 -3.00 0.88
N ILE A 19 3.35 -2.40 0.08
CA ILE A 19 3.43 -2.41 -1.39
C ILE A 19 4.78 -1.83 -1.86
N VAL A 20 5.18 -0.65 -1.36
CA VAL A 20 6.46 -0.01 -1.72
C VAL A 20 7.66 -0.87 -1.33
N GLU A 21 7.67 -1.41 -0.10
CA GLU A 21 8.78 -2.25 0.38
C GLU A 21 8.91 -3.55 -0.42
N ILE A 22 7.78 -4.21 -0.74
CA ILE A 22 7.76 -5.43 -1.55
C ILE A 22 8.20 -5.11 -2.99
N ALA A 23 7.70 -4.02 -3.57
CA ALA A 23 8.10 -3.58 -4.90
C ALA A 23 9.60 -3.30 -4.95
N ALA A 24 10.16 -2.58 -3.97
CA ALA A 24 11.59 -2.29 -3.90
C ALA A 24 12.44 -3.57 -3.79
N ALA A 25 11.98 -4.57 -3.03
CA ALA A 25 12.69 -5.83 -2.87
C ALA A 25 12.61 -6.75 -4.11
N ASN A 26 11.51 -6.70 -4.86
CA ASN A 26 11.22 -7.61 -5.99
C ASN A 26 11.27 -6.93 -7.37
N GLY A 27 11.97 -5.80 -7.49
CA GLY A 27 12.16 -5.12 -8.77
C GLY A 27 10.87 -4.54 -9.38
N GLY A 28 9.94 -4.07 -8.55
CA GLY A 28 8.68 -3.45 -8.95
C GLY A 28 7.45 -4.37 -8.89
N THR A 29 7.65 -5.66 -8.62
CA THR A 29 6.55 -6.64 -8.57
C THR A 29 5.98 -6.74 -7.15
N VAL A 30 4.65 -6.72 -7.04
CA VAL A 30 3.94 -6.94 -5.76
C VAL A 30 2.92 -8.04 -5.93
N GLU A 31 3.18 -9.17 -5.30
CA GLU A 31 2.26 -10.31 -5.28
C GLU A 31 1.40 -10.30 -4.03
N THR A 32 0.14 -10.70 -4.17
CA THR A 32 -0.81 -10.83 -3.06
C THR A 32 -0.26 -11.73 -1.94
N GLY A 33 0.49 -12.79 -2.29
CA GLY A 33 1.11 -13.69 -1.32
C GLY A 33 2.06 -12.99 -0.32
N HIS A 34 2.78 -11.96 -0.77
CA HIS A 34 3.65 -11.18 0.12
C HIS A 34 2.86 -10.30 1.09
N LEU A 35 1.74 -9.73 0.64
CA LEU A 35 0.85 -8.92 1.49
C LEU A 35 0.14 -9.81 2.52
N LEU A 36 -0.28 -11.02 2.12
CA LEU A 36 -0.83 -12.00 3.06
C LEU A 36 0.20 -12.42 4.12
N SER A 37 1.46 -12.61 3.72
CA SER A 37 2.57 -12.93 4.65
C SER A 37 2.88 -11.79 5.62
N ARG A 38 2.54 -10.55 5.27
CA ARG A 38 2.63 -9.35 6.13
C ARG A 38 1.44 -9.22 7.10
N GLY A 39 0.49 -10.14 7.09
CA GLY A 39 -0.66 -10.16 7.98
C GLY A 39 -1.89 -9.40 7.48
N PHE A 40 -1.93 -9.01 6.20
CA PHE A 40 -3.15 -8.49 5.58
C PHE A 40 -4.06 -9.63 5.15
N THR A 41 -5.37 -9.42 5.25
CA THR A 41 -6.37 -10.35 4.71
C THR A 41 -6.68 -10.04 3.24
N ARG A 42 -7.21 -11.02 2.50
CA ARG A 42 -7.68 -10.78 1.12
C ARG A 42 -8.73 -9.67 1.06
N ALA A 43 -9.65 -9.65 2.03
CA ALA A 43 -10.69 -8.63 2.11
C ALA A 43 -10.09 -7.22 2.30
N GLU A 44 -9.05 -7.06 3.12
CA GLU A 44 -8.35 -5.78 3.27
C GLU A 44 -7.61 -5.38 1.99
N ILE A 45 -6.96 -6.34 1.32
CA ILE A 45 -6.25 -6.07 0.07
C ILE A 45 -7.23 -5.64 -1.04
N GLU A 46 -8.40 -6.26 -1.12
CA GLU A 46 -9.43 -5.88 -2.10
C GLU A 46 -10.07 -4.54 -1.76
N ALA A 47 -10.42 -4.32 -0.49
CA ALA A 47 -11.11 -3.10 -0.06
C ALA A 47 -10.21 -1.85 -0.02
N LEU A 48 -8.92 -2.03 0.29
CA LEU A 48 -7.98 -0.92 0.50
C LEU A 48 -6.88 -0.85 -0.56
N GLY A 49 -6.74 -1.86 -1.41
CA GLY A 49 -5.61 -2.01 -2.33
C GLY A 49 -5.50 -0.88 -3.35
N GLU A 50 -6.61 -0.40 -3.87
CA GLU A 50 -6.63 0.75 -4.81
C GLU A 50 -6.08 2.01 -4.14
N LEU A 51 -6.65 2.38 -2.99
CA LEU A 51 -6.21 3.55 -2.21
C LEU A 51 -4.76 3.41 -1.74
N ALA A 52 -4.35 2.20 -1.36
CA ALA A 52 -2.98 1.92 -0.94
C ALA A 52 -2.00 2.04 -2.11
N ARG A 53 -2.39 1.65 -3.33
CA ARG A 53 -1.57 1.85 -4.54
C ARG A 53 -1.46 3.33 -4.91
N GLU A 54 -2.55 4.09 -4.81
CA GLU A 54 -2.52 5.55 -5.02
C GLU A 54 -1.60 6.23 -4.00
N GLU A 55 -1.67 5.86 -2.72
CA GLU A 55 -0.77 6.39 -1.69
C GLU A 55 0.68 5.93 -1.92
N ALA A 56 0.92 4.67 -2.30
CA ALA A 56 2.24 4.15 -2.63
C ALA A 56 2.88 4.92 -3.79
N ALA A 57 2.12 5.20 -4.86
CA ALA A 57 2.58 5.98 -6.00
C ALA A 57 2.99 7.41 -5.60
N LYS A 58 2.24 8.06 -4.68
CA LYS A 58 2.60 9.37 -4.13
C LYS A 58 3.89 9.30 -3.30
N THR A 59 4.11 8.21 -2.56
CA THR A 59 5.35 8.01 -1.79
C THR A 59 6.55 7.86 -2.71
N MET A 60 6.45 7.06 -3.77
CA MET A 60 7.55 6.85 -4.72
C MET A 60 7.90 8.13 -5.50
N CYS A 61 6.88 8.85 -5.98
CA CYS A 61 7.07 10.10 -6.73
C CYS A 61 7.77 11.22 -5.93
N ARG A 62 7.63 11.23 -4.59
CA ARG A 62 8.34 12.20 -3.73
C ARG A 62 9.82 11.91 -3.57
N ASP A 63 10.24 10.64 -3.66
CA ASP A 63 11.64 10.26 -3.50
C ASP A 63 12.46 10.56 -4.76
N ASP A 64 11.86 10.38 -5.95
CA ASP A 64 12.47 10.75 -7.23
C ASP A 64 12.78 12.25 -7.34
N GLY A 65 11.96 13.11 -6.73
CA GLY A 65 12.20 14.56 -6.66
C GLY A 65 13.30 14.97 -5.67
N ARG A 66 13.69 14.11 -4.73
CA ARG A 66 14.72 14.41 -3.72
C ARG A 66 16.10 13.87 -4.10
N ARG A 67 16.16 12.90 -5.01
CA ARG A 67 17.41 12.26 -5.47
C ARG A 67 18.12 13.03 -6.60
N ALA A 68 17.52 14.12 -7.08
CA ALA A 68 18.04 14.96 -8.16
C ALA A 68 18.59 16.34 -7.69
N ALA A 69 18.98 16.49 -6.42
CA ALA A 69 19.62 17.70 -5.89
C ALA A 69 21.01 17.41 -5.32
#